data_AF-A0A3D0DVK3-F1
#
_entry.id   AF-A0A3D0DVK3-F1
#
_cell.length_a   1.000
_cell.length_b   1.000
_cell.length_c   1.000
_cell.angle_alpha   90.00
_cell.angle_beta   90.00
_cell.angle_gamma   90.00
#
_symmetry.space_group_name_H-M   'P 1'
#
loop_
_entity.id
_entity.type
_entity.pdbx_description
1 polymer ?
#
loop_
_entity_poly.entity_id
_entity_poly.type
_entity_poly.pdbx_seq_one_letter_code
_entity_poly.pdbx_strand_id
1 'polypeptide(L)' 'MHEAIEQVSPLIQLRRHRLHTHMAPEPASVMGDRKRLVQVVTNILNNAAKYTNEGGAITLSADVSATQVCIEVADNGIG' A
#
# COMPACT_ATOMS: atom_id res chain seq x y z
N MET A 1 -2.72 6.68 -3.85
CA MET A 1 -2.99 5.39 -3.17
C MET A 1 -3.89 4.50 -3.99
N HIS A 2 -5.09 4.94 -4.40
CA HIS A 2 -6.02 4.14 -5.21
C HIS A 2 -5.37 3.49 -6.45
N GLU A 3 -4.67 4.27 -7.27
CA GLU A 3 -3.99 3.76 -8.48
C GLU A 3 -2.96 2.65 -8.20
N ALA A 4 -2.23 2.72 -7.08
CA ALA A 4 -1.29 1.67 -6.69
C ALA A 4 -2.02 0.39 -6.26
N ILE A 5 -3.13 0.52 -5.55
CA ILE A 5 -3.98 -0.62 -5.16
C ILE A 5 -4.56 -1.29 -6.41
N GLU A 6 -5.08 -0.53 -7.37
CA GLU A 6 -5.64 -1.08 -8.61
C GLU A 6 -4.60 -1.90 -9.40
N GLN A 7 -3.37 -1.40 -9.49
CA GLN A 7 -2.28 -2.11 -10.19
C GLN A 7 -1.92 -3.44 -9.53
N VAL A 8 -2.04 -3.57 -8.20
CA VAL A 8 -1.66 -4.78 -7.45
C VAL A 8 -2.87 -5.70 -7.14
N SER A 9 -4.09 -5.18 -7.30
CA SER A 9 -5.35 -5.89 -7.01
C SER A 9 -5.45 -7.28 -7.66
N PRO A 10 -5.08 -7.49 -8.93
CA PRO A 10 -5.16 -8.82 -9.54
C PRO A 10 -4.33 -9.89 -8.78
N LEU A 11 -3.14 -9.52 -8.31
CA LEU A 11 -2.26 -10.43 -7.57
C LEU A 11 -2.80 -10.70 -6.15
N ILE A 12 -3.29 -9.65 -5.47
CA ILE A 12 -3.92 -9.77 -4.15
C ILE A 12 -5.13 -10.71 -4.21
N GLN A 13 -5.97 -10.56 -5.23
CA GLN A 13 -7.14 -11.42 -5.45
C GLN A 13 -6.74 -12.85 -5.78
N LEU A 14 -5.80 -13.04 -6.71
CA LEU A 14 -5.30 -14.37 -7.10
C LEU A 14 -4.77 -15.16 -5.89
N ARG A 15 -4.04 -14.49 -5.01
CA ARG A 15 -3.46 -15.10 -3.79
C ARG A 15 -4.41 -15.07 -2.58
N ARG A 16 -5.62 -14.54 -2.76
CA ARG A 16 -6.67 -14.45 -1.73
C ARG A 16 -6.21 -13.68 -0.49
N HIS A 17 -5.34 -12.69 -0.66
CA HIS A 17 -4.88 -11.86 0.45
C HIS A 17 -5.99 -10.93 0.93
N ARG A 18 -6.04 -10.68 2.23
CA ARG A 18 -6.86 -9.63 2.83
C ARG A 18 -6.08 -8.33 2.80
N LEU A 19 -6.57 -7.35 2.03
CA LEU A 19 -6.03 -6.00 2.02
C LEU A 19 -6.83 -5.12 2.98
N HIS A 20 -6.15 -4.57 3.99
CA HIS A 20 -6.68 -3.53 4.87
C HIS A 20 -6.10 -2.18 4.48
N THR A 21 -6.93 -1.14 4.49
CA THR A 21 -6.50 0.24 4.23
C THR A 21 -6.87 1.13 5.40
N HIS A 22 -5.87 1.81 5.95
CA HIS A 22 -6.06 2.87 6.96
C HIS A 22 -5.61 4.19 6.36
N MET A 23 -6.54 5.11 6.11
CA MET A 23 -6.23 6.39 5.51
C MET A 23 -6.61 7.48 6.51
N ALA A 24 -5.76 8.49 6.66
CA ALA A 24 -6.10 9.68 7.42
C ALA A 24 -7.44 10.25 6.93
N PRO A 25 -8.29 10.74 7.85
CA PRO A 25 -9.62 11.27 7.50
C PRO A 25 -9.54 12.51 6.61
N GLU A 26 -8.43 13.26 6.69
CA GLU A 26 -8.21 14.45 5.89
C GLU A 26 -7.24 14.16 4.72
N PRO A 27 -7.55 14.66 3.51
CA PRO A 27 -6.68 14.47 2.35
C PRO A 27 -5.37 15.25 2.52
N ALA A 28 -4.24 14.56 2.42
CA ALA A 28 -2.93 15.18 2.43
C ALA A 28 -2.52 15.67 1.03
N SER A 29 -1.96 16.87 0.95
CA SER A 29 -1.31 17.35 -0.28
C SER A 29 0.21 17.24 -0.15
N VAL A 30 0.83 16.53 -1.08
CA VAL A 30 2.29 16.38 -1.16
C VAL A 30 2.79 17.05 -2.43
N MET A 31 3.78 17.92 -2.30
CA MET A 31 4.47 18.50 -3.45
C MET A 31 5.52 17.49 -3.96
N GLY A 32 5.34 16.99 -5.18
CA GLY A 32 6.27 16.02 -5.77
C GLY A 32 5.76 15.38 -7.06
N ASP A 33 6.52 14.42 -7.57
CA ASP A 33 6.15 13.65 -8.75
C ASP A 33 5.15 12.55 -8.39
N ARG A 34 3.88 12.78 -8.76
CA ARG A 34 2.78 11.84 -8.54
C ARG A 34 3.07 10.45 -9.10
N LYS A 35 3.67 10.34 -10.31
CA LYS A 35 3.93 9.05 -10.96
C LYS A 35 4.99 8.27 -10.18
N ARG A 36 6.06 8.94 -9.77
CA ARG A 36 7.11 8.32 -8.95
C ARG A 36 6.57 7.84 -7.60
N LEU A 37 5.71 8.62 -6.95
CA LEU A 37 5.08 8.21 -5.69
C LEU A 37 4.19 6.98 -5.87
N VAL A 38 3.34 6.95 -6.90
CA VAL A 38 2.54 5.76 -7.23
C VAL A 38 3.43 4.56 -7.48
N GLN A 39 4.50 4.71 -8.28
CA GLN A 39 5.43 3.63 -8.59
C GLN A 39 6.10 3.05 -7.33
N VAL A 40 6.57 3.90 -6.41
CA VAL A 40 7.20 3.45 -5.16
C VAL A 40 6.20 2.63 -4.33
N VAL A 41 4.97 3.12 -4.16
CA VAL A 41 3.94 2.40 -3.38
C VAL A 41 3.54 1.10 -4.07
N THR A 42 3.38 1.10 -5.40
CA THR A 42 3.10 -0.11 -6.18
C THR A 42 4.22 -1.15 -6.00
N ASN A 43 5.49 -0.73 -5.99
CA ASN A 43 6.61 -1.65 -5.80
C ASN A 43 6.57 -2.32 -4.43
N ILE A 44 6.32 -1.54 -3.37
CA ILE A 44 6.27 -2.06 -2.00
C ILE A 44 5.05 -3.00 -1.83
N LEU A 45 3.87 -2.61 -2.32
CA LEU A 45 2.67 -3.46 -2.30
C LEU A 45 2.84 -4.75 -3.10
N ASN A 46 3.51 -4.69 -4.25
CA ASN A 46 3.84 -5.90 -5.02
C ASN A 46 4.77 -6.83 -4.26
N ASN A 47 5.74 -6.29 -3.51
CA ASN A 47 6.61 -7.11 -2.67
C ASN A 47 5.79 -7.79 -1.57
N ALA A 48 4.97 -7.05 -0.83
CA ALA A 48 4.06 -7.64 0.16
C ALA A 48 3.20 -8.75 -0.48
N ALA A 49 2.55 -8.48 -1.62
CA ALA A 49 1.73 -9.47 -2.32
C ALA A 49 2.52 -10.71 -2.81
N LYS A 50 3.82 -10.60 -3.09
CA LYS A 50 4.66 -11.73 -3.48
C LYS A 50 5.13 -12.56 -2.28
N TYR A 51 5.48 -11.91 -1.17
CA TYR A 51 6.15 -12.55 -0.03
C TYR A 51 5.19 -12.94 1.10
N THR A 52 3.96 -12.41 1.09
CA THR A 52 2.88 -12.92 1.93
C THR A 52 2.36 -14.27 1.40
N ASN A 53 2.11 -15.19 2.33
CA ASN A 53 1.51 -16.49 2.03
C ASN A 53 0.07 -16.34 1.51
N GLU A 54 -0.40 -17.29 0.71
CA GLU A 54 -1.80 -17.30 0.26
C GLU A 54 -2.78 -17.20 1.44
N GLY A 55 -3.83 -16.40 1.30
CA GLY A 55 -4.78 -16.14 2.38
C GLY A 55 -4.26 -15.21 3.50
N GLY A 56 -3.03 -14.69 3.38
CA GLY A 56 -2.43 -13.78 4.35
C GLY A 56 -3.04 -12.37 4.34
N ALA A 57 -2.45 -11.47 5.11
CA ALA A 57 -2.93 -10.12 5.33
C ALA A 57 -1.86 -9.08 4.96
N ILE A 58 -2.30 -8.03 4.27
CA ILE A 58 -1.51 -6.86 3.90
C ILE A 58 -2.28 -5.63 4.37
N THR A 59 -1.58 -4.68 4.97
CA THR A 59 -2.11 -3.43 5.46
C THR A 59 -1.39 -2.27 4.78
N LEU A 60 -2.14 -1.36 4.17
CA LEU A 60 -1.65 -0.09 3.67
C LEU A 60 -2.18 1.04 4.55
N SER A 61 -1.29 1.74 5.23
CA SER A 61 -1.63 2.88 6.09
C SER A 61 -1.06 4.18 5.50
N ALA A 62 -1.81 5.26 5.62
CA ALA A 62 -1.35 6.60 5.29
C ALA A 62 -1.78 7.57 6.37
N ASP A 63 -0.81 8.09 7.12
CA ASP A 63 -1.01 9.04 8.20
C ASP A 63 -0.38 10.39 7.87
N VAL A 64 -1.02 11.45 8.33
CA VAL A 64 -0.57 12.82 8.11
C VAL A 64 -0.14 13.41 9.43
N SER A 65 1.09 13.89 9.48
CA SER A 65 1.60 14.72 10.56
C SER A 65 1.70 16.17 10.10
N ALA A 66 2.04 17.09 11.01
CA ALA A 66 2.12 18.52 10.71
C ALA A 66 3.07 18.86 9.54
N THR A 67 4.09 18.04 9.27
CA THR A 67 5.14 18.35 8.28
C THR A 67 5.33 17.28 7.21
N GLN A 68 4.73 16.10 7.36
CA GLN A 68 4.98 14.97 6.46
C GLN A 68 3.81 13.99 6.43
N VAL A 69 3.73 13.25 5.33
CA VAL A 69 2.86 12.10 5.16
C VAL A 69 3.68 10.83 5.36
N CYS A 70 3.26 9.97 6.28
CA CYS A 70 3.82 8.64 6.46
C CYS A 70 2.96 7.66 5.67
N ILE A 71 3.58 6.85 4.81
CA ILE A 71 2.92 5.73 4.14
C ILE A 71 3.60 4.45 4.61
N GLU A 72 2.82 3.53 5.14
CA GLU A 72 3.30 2.26 5.67
C GLU A 72 2.63 1.11 4.92
N VAL A 73 3.42 0.11 4.56
CA VAL A 73 2.92 -1.19 4.09
C VAL A 73 3.43 -2.23 5.06
N ALA A 74 2.50 -2.93 5.70
CA ALA A 74 2.80 -4.02 6.62
C ALA A 74 2.16 -5.31 6.11
N ASP A 75 2.83 -6.44 6.26
CA ASP A 75 2.28 -7.74 5.92
C ASP A 75 2.70 -8.81 6.91
N ASN A 76 2.03 -9.98 6.85
CA ASN A 76 2.32 -11.12 7.73
C ASN A 76 3.05 -12.26 6.99
N GLY A 77 3.84 -11.91 5.98
CA GLY A 77 4.67 -12.82 5.22
C GLY A 77 5.92 -13.27 5.97
N ILE A 78 6.93 -13.67 5.20
CA ILE A 78 8.15 -14.28 5.72
C ILE A 78 9.19 -13.28 6.25
N GLY A 79 8.91 -11.97 6.23
CA GLY A 79 9.83 -10.91 6.68
C GLY A 79 9.22 -9.52 6.63
#